data_AF-A0A1F5HJV9-F1
#
_entry.id   AF-A0A1F5HJV9-F1
#
_cell.length_a   1.000
_cell.length_b   1.000
_cell.length_c   1.000
_cell.angle_alpha   90.00
_cell.angle_beta   90.00
_cell.angle_gamma   90.00
#
_symmetry.space_group_name_H-M   'P 1'
#
loop_
_entity.id
_entity.type
_entity.pdbx_description
1 polymer ?
#
loop_
_entity_poly.entity_id
_entity_poly.type
_entity_poly.pdbx_seq_one_letter_code
_entity_poly.pdbx_strand_id
1 'polypeptide(L)'
;MLERILAEKIFRRRRQFALRATGAPFERWNNSQEDRPVFHVMVKAGDTRMINNISIKVESVSQANQMAKVVFSKTKEQTVLAKIDLQEIRYKNGIIEVGEFGEIACDSIDDDGRVNFYMCLSRKIDVHSREHQQVILASRPVNP
;
A
#
# COMPACT_ATOMS: atom_id res chain seq x y z
N MET A 1 -1.94 2.69 -33.07
CA MET A 1 -0.60 2.40 -32.49
C MET A 1 -0.31 3.25 -31.24
N LEU A 2 -0.58 4.56 -31.26
CA LEU A 2 -0.46 5.46 -30.08
C LEU A 2 -1.31 5.04 -28.87
N GLU A 3 -2.55 4.58 -29.08
CA GLU A 3 -3.45 4.16 -27.98
C GLU A 3 -2.93 2.93 -27.23
N ARG A 4 -2.27 1.99 -27.92
CA ARG A 4 -1.61 0.84 -27.28
C ARG A 4 -0.44 1.26 -26.41
N ILE A 5 0.38 2.22 -26.86
CA ILE A 5 1.51 2.75 -26.08
C ILE A 5 1.02 3.54 -24.87
N LEU A 6 -0.07 4.31 -25.01
CA LEU A 6 -0.70 5.02 -23.89
C LEU A 6 -1.32 4.05 -22.89
N ALA A 7 -2.08 3.05 -23.36
CA ALA A 7 -2.62 2.00 -22.51
C ALA A 7 -1.49 1.25 -21.79
N GLU A 8 -0.45 0.79 -22.49
CA GLU A 8 0.70 0.12 -21.86
C GLU A 8 1.47 1.03 -20.88
N LYS A 9 1.67 2.32 -21.19
CA LYS A 9 2.29 3.28 -20.26
C LYS A 9 1.40 3.53 -19.03
N ILE A 10 0.08 3.55 -19.20
CA ILE A 10 -0.90 3.72 -18.10
C ILE A 10 -0.95 2.45 -17.24
N PHE A 11 -1.01 1.26 -17.85
CA PHE A 11 -0.95 -0.05 -17.17
C PHE A 11 0.39 -0.27 -16.46
N ARG A 12 1.50 0.26 -16.97
CA ARG A 12 2.81 0.22 -16.29
C ARG A 12 2.94 1.24 -15.15
N ARG A 13 2.00 2.18 -15.01
CA ARG A 13 2.03 3.23 -13.97
C ARG A 13 1.08 2.97 -12.81
N ARG A 14 0.11 2.08 -12.99
CA ARG A 14 -0.89 1.74 -11.99
C ARG A 14 -1.19 0.26 -11.96
N ARG A 15 -1.27 -0.33 -10.76
CA ARG A 15 -1.80 -1.67 -10.54
C ARG A 15 -3.00 -1.62 -9.62
N GLN A 16 -3.94 -2.54 -9.82
CA GLN A 16 -5.19 -2.53 -9.10
C GLN A 16 -5.52 -3.95 -8.65
N PHE A 17 -5.97 -4.07 -7.40
CA PHE A 17 -6.34 -5.33 -6.79
C PHE A 17 -7.65 -5.18 -6.03
N ALA A 18 -8.40 -6.29 -5.93
CA ALA A 18 -9.55 -6.39 -5.05
C ALA A 18 -9.16 -7.28 -3.89
N LEU A 19 -9.23 -6.74 -2.68
CA LEU A 19 -8.92 -7.42 -1.43
C LEU A 19 -10.22 -7.76 -0.72
N ARG A 20 -10.40 -9.02 -0.32
CA ARG A 20 -11.48 -9.43 0.57
C ARG A 20 -10.97 -9.39 2.01
N ALA A 21 -11.77 -8.88 2.93
CA ALA A 21 -11.48 -8.96 4.36
C ALA A 21 -11.40 -10.43 4.75
N THR A 22 -10.29 -10.79 5.38
CA THR A 22 -10.03 -12.19 5.72
C THR A 22 -10.63 -12.56 7.07
N GLY A 23 -10.75 -11.60 8.00
CA GLY A 23 -11.33 -11.77 9.35
C GLY A 23 -10.59 -12.77 10.25
N ALA A 24 -9.68 -13.57 9.67
CA ALA A 24 -8.81 -14.46 10.40
C ALA A 24 -7.74 -13.62 11.10
N PRO A 25 -7.55 -13.76 12.42
CA PRO A 25 -6.39 -13.20 13.07
C PRO A 25 -5.17 -13.80 12.35
N PHE A 26 -4.39 -12.94 11.70
CA PHE A 26 -3.28 -13.33 10.83
C PHE A 26 -2.08 -13.79 11.68
N GLU A 27 -2.33 -14.69 12.64
CA GLU A 27 -1.40 -15.30 13.59
C GLU A 27 -0.26 -16.07 12.90
N ARG A 28 -0.38 -16.34 11.59
CA ARG A 28 0.68 -16.99 10.81
C ARG A 28 1.96 -16.18 10.65
N TRP A 29 1.93 -14.85 10.83
CA TRP A 29 3.11 -13.98 10.63
C TRP A 29 3.59 -13.33 11.93
N ASN A 30 3.25 -13.92 13.07
CA ASN A 30 3.61 -13.40 14.37
C ASN A 30 5.10 -13.70 14.70
N ASN A 31 5.85 -12.61 14.93
CA ASN A 31 7.01 -12.48 15.83
C ASN A 31 8.40 -13.02 15.47
N SER A 32 8.65 -13.62 14.30
CA SER A 32 9.99 -14.19 14.01
C SER A 32 10.88 -13.39 13.04
N GLN A 33 10.43 -12.26 12.49
CA GLN A 33 11.24 -11.45 11.57
C GLN A 33 11.49 -10.06 12.16
N GLU A 34 12.56 -9.94 12.96
CA GLU A 34 12.99 -8.68 13.60
C GLU A 34 13.11 -7.50 12.61
N ASP A 35 13.32 -7.80 11.32
CA ASP A 35 13.51 -6.86 10.22
C ASP A 35 12.20 -6.42 9.53
N ARG A 36 11.06 -7.02 9.85
CA ARG A 36 9.74 -6.73 9.24
C ARG A 36 8.68 -6.47 10.31
N PRO A 37 8.63 -5.26 10.89
CA PRO A 37 7.57 -4.92 11.82
C PRO A 37 6.20 -5.05 11.16
N VAL A 38 5.25 -5.49 11.98
CA VAL A 38 3.84 -5.57 11.64
C VAL A 38 3.14 -4.33 12.15
N PHE A 39 2.32 -3.71 11.31
CA PHE A 39 1.51 -2.58 11.72
C PHE A 39 0.16 -2.56 10.98
N HIS A 40 -0.81 -1.90 11.61
CA HIS A 40 -2.16 -1.74 11.10
C HIS A 40 -2.37 -0.34 10.54
N VAL A 41 -2.96 -0.27 9.36
CA VAL A 41 -3.24 0.99 8.67
C VAL A 41 -4.71 1.05 8.33
N MET A 42 -5.45 1.83 9.13
CA MET A 42 -6.86 2.13 8.88
C MET A 42 -7.01 3.21 7.80
N VAL A 43 -7.88 2.96 6.83
CA VAL A 43 -8.15 3.84 5.69
C VAL A 43 -9.60 3.72 5.22
N LYS A 44 -10.16 4.80 4.67
CA LYS A 44 -11.47 4.82 4.02
C LYS A 44 -11.33 4.88 2.50
N ALA A 45 -12.43 4.65 1.79
CA ALA A 45 -12.51 4.97 0.37
C ALA A 45 -12.12 6.43 0.11
N GLY A 46 -11.26 6.66 -0.88
CA GLY A 46 -10.67 7.96 -1.19
C GLY A 46 -9.29 8.17 -0.58
N ASP A 47 -8.98 7.53 0.55
CA ASP A 47 -7.71 7.72 1.25
C ASP A 47 -6.53 7.19 0.45
N THR A 48 -5.40 7.86 0.64
CA THR A 48 -4.12 7.46 0.06
C THR A 48 -3.06 7.35 1.14
N ARG A 49 -2.32 6.25 1.10
CA ARG A 49 -1.13 6.00 1.92
C ARG A 49 0.09 5.91 1.02
N MET A 50 1.21 6.42 1.50
CA MET A 50 2.48 6.44 0.80
C MET A 50 3.36 5.35 1.39
N ILE A 51 3.97 4.55 0.53
CA ILE A 51 4.90 3.48 0.85
C ILE A 51 6.15 3.72 -0.01
N ASN A 52 7.15 4.39 0.55
CA ASN A 52 8.29 4.93 -0.21
C ASN A 52 7.82 5.61 -1.52
N ASN A 53 8.29 5.11 -2.67
CA ASN A 53 8.01 5.65 -3.99
C ASN A 53 6.70 5.13 -4.62
N ILE A 54 5.82 4.51 -3.83
CA ILE A 54 4.53 3.97 -4.25
C ILE A 54 3.42 4.59 -3.41
N SER A 55 2.28 4.89 -4.03
CA SER A 55 1.04 5.25 -3.33
C SER A 55 0.04 4.12 -3.41
N ILE A 56 -0.64 3.85 -2.30
CA ILE A 56 -1.80 2.98 -2.21
C ILE A 56 -3.03 3.85 -1.99
N LYS A 57 -3.95 3.83 -2.94
CA LYS A 57 -5.26 4.47 -2.79
C LYS A 57 -6.35 3.40 -2.62
N VAL A 58 -7.21 3.57 -1.64
CA VAL A 58 -8.47 2.81 -1.56
C VAL A 58 -9.46 3.50 -2.48
N GLU A 59 -9.81 2.86 -3.59
CA GLU A 59 -10.69 3.44 -4.60
C GLU A 59 -12.17 3.27 -4.21
N SER A 60 -12.53 2.09 -3.71
CA SER A 60 -13.89 1.81 -3.25
C SER A 60 -13.88 0.72 -2.18
N VAL A 61 -14.93 0.70 -1.36
CA VAL A 61 -15.16 -0.30 -0.32
C VAL A 61 -16.60 -0.80 -0.48
N SER A 62 -16.78 -2.11 -0.42
CA SER A 62 -18.08 -2.79 -0.39
C SER A 62 -18.20 -3.51 0.94
N GLN A 63 -18.96 -2.93 1.87
CA GLN A 63 -19.18 -3.51 3.19
C GLN A 63 -20.01 -4.79 3.12
N ALA A 64 -21.01 -4.82 2.23
CA ALA A 64 -21.85 -6.00 2.00
C ALA A 64 -21.04 -7.23 1.57
N ASN A 65 -20.00 -7.03 0.77
CA ASN A 65 -19.14 -8.13 0.29
C ASN A 65 -17.83 -8.23 1.07
N GLN A 66 -17.62 -7.36 2.07
CA GLN A 66 -16.37 -7.26 2.81
C GLN A 66 -15.16 -7.16 1.86
N MET A 67 -15.22 -6.24 0.90
CA MET A 67 -14.18 -6.07 -0.13
C MET A 67 -13.72 -4.62 -0.29
N ALA A 68 -12.43 -4.43 -0.55
CA ALA A 68 -11.81 -3.16 -0.86
C ALA A 68 -11.09 -3.22 -2.22
N LYS A 69 -11.29 -2.20 -3.04
CA LYS A 69 -10.56 -2.01 -4.29
C LYS A 69 -9.38 -1.08 -4.04
N VAL A 70 -8.16 -1.58 -4.22
CA VAL A 70 -6.93 -0.83 -3.97
C VAL A 70 -6.14 -0.60 -5.22
N VAL A 71 -5.42 0.52 -5.23
CA VAL A 71 -4.71 1.04 -6.38
C VAL A 71 -3.31 1.44 -5.99
N PHE A 72 -2.33 0.86 -6.65
CA PHE A 72 -0.92 1.15 -6.49
C PHE A 72 -0.44 2.01 -7.64
N SER A 73 0.25 3.12 -7.37
CA SER A 73 0.85 3.98 -8.41
C SER A 73 2.24 4.44 -8.02
N LYS A 74 3.13 4.68 -8.99
CA LYS A 74 4.43 5.31 -8.71
C LYS A 74 4.26 6.78 -8.32
N THR A 75 4.99 7.20 -7.30
CA THR A 75 5.04 8.59 -6.86
C THR A 75 6.24 9.28 -7.53
N LYS A 76 6.27 10.62 -7.51
CA LYS A 76 7.39 11.39 -8.07
C LYS A 76 8.58 11.50 -7.12
N GLU A 77 8.53 10.82 -5.97
CA GLU A 77 9.53 10.96 -4.91
C GLU A 77 10.81 10.22 -5.28
N GLN A 78 11.92 10.95 -5.26
CA GLN A 78 13.22 10.44 -5.68
C GLN A 78 14.10 9.98 -4.51
N THR A 79 13.86 10.50 -3.30
CA THR A 79 14.69 10.27 -2.11
C THR A 79 13.97 9.35 -1.13
N VAL A 80 14.12 8.04 -1.35
CA VAL A 80 13.57 6.98 -0.48
C VAL A 80 14.65 5.96 -0.18
N LEU A 81 14.56 5.28 0.97
CA LEU A 81 15.55 4.29 1.42
C LEU A 81 15.66 3.08 0.48
N ALA A 82 14.52 2.65 -0.09
CA ALA A 82 14.46 1.59 -1.10
C ALA A 82 13.38 1.91 -2.15
N LYS A 83 13.67 1.65 -3.42
CA LYS A 83 12.72 1.84 -4.52
C LYS A 83 12.01 0.54 -4.82
N ILE A 84 10.69 0.54 -4.65
CA ILE A 84 9.80 -0.56 -5.05
C ILE A 84 9.46 -0.39 -6.52
N ASP A 85 9.68 -1.42 -7.35
CA ASP A 85 9.12 -1.42 -8.70
C ASP A 85 7.66 -1.86 -8.68
N LEU A 86 6.82 -1.15 -9.43
CA LEU A 86 5.39 -1.43 -9.48
C LEU A 86 5.10 -2.84 -10.05
N GLN A 87 5.99 -3.39 -10.87
CA GLN A 87 5.88 -4.74 -11.42
C GLN A 87 6.08 -5.85 -10.36
N GLU A 88 6.75 -5.52 -9.25
CA GLU A 88 6.99 -6.44 -8.14
C GLU A 88 5.78 -6.58 -7.21
N ILE A 89 4.79 -5.68 -7.33
CA ILE A 89 3.58 -5.70 -6.52
C ILE A 89 2.61 -6.74 -7.07
N ARG A 90 2.46 -7.90 -6.45
CA ARG A 90 1.66 -9.02 -6.97
C ARG A 90 0.55 -9.38 -6.01
N TYR A 91 -0.53 -9.97 -6.52
CA TYR A 91 -1.60 -10.51 -5.70
C TYR A 91 -1.53 -12.03 -5.71
N LYS A 92 -1.52 -12.64 -4.53
CA LYS A 92 -1.46 -14.08 -4.35
C LYS A 92 -2.23 -14.47 -3.08
N ASN A 93 -3.18 -15.39 -3.20
CA ASN A 93 -3.90 -15.98 -2.08
C ASN A 93 -4.51 -14.96 -1.08
N GLY A 94 -5.09 -13.86 -1.56
CA GLY A 94 -5.70 -12.83 -0.68
C GLY A 94 -4.73 -11.76 -0.18
N ILE A 95 -3.45 -11.87 -0.53
CA ILE A 95 -2.37 -11.00 -0.06
C ILE A 95 -1.77 -10.26 -1.25
N ILE A 96 -1.35 -9.02 -1.02
CA ILE A 96 -0.52 -8.26 -1.95
C ILE A 96 0.93 -8.36 -1.50
N GLU A 97 1.75 -9.07 -2.27
CA GLU A 97 3.20 -9.12 -2.13
C GLU A 97 3.79 -7.82 -2.70
N VAL A 98 4.68 -7.17 -1.97
CA VAL A 98 5.40 -5.94 -2.35
C VAL A 98 6.87 -6.30 -2.59
N GLY A 99 7.13 -7.01 -3.69
CA GLY A 99 8.47 -7.50 -4.01
C GLY A 99 9.11 -8.30 -2.87
N GLU A 100 10.40 -8.06 -2.62
CA GLU A 100 11.11 -8.63 -1.47
C GLU A 100 10.79 -7.92 -0.14
N PHE A 101 10.12 -6.78 -0.20
CA PHE A 101 10.03 -5.84 0.91
C PHE A 101 8.94 -6.18 1.93
N GLY A 102 7.95 -6.97 1.55
CA GLY A 102 6.90 -7.37 2.47
C GLY A 102 5.56 -7.55 1.81
N GLU A 103 4.51 -7.51 2.62
CA GLU A 103 3.18 -7.98 2.25
C GLU A 103 2.08 -7.14 2.89
N ILE A 104 0.93 -7.07 2.22
CA ILE A 104 -0.24 -6.28 2.61
C ILE A 104 -1.50 -7.16 2.48
N ALA A 105 -2.31 -7.20 3.53
CA ALA A 105 -3.58 -7.92 3.55
C ALA A 105 -4.72 -7.04 4.07
N CYS A 106 -5.95 -7.37 3.67
CA CYS A 106 -7.15 -6.79 4.26
C CYS A 106 -7.56 -7.66 5.45
N ASP A 107 -7.36 -7.13 6.65
CA ASP A 107 -7.75 -7.80 7.89
C ASP A 107 -9.27 -7.77 8.04
N SER A 108 -9.82 -6.57 8.17
CA SER A 108 -11.25 -6.33 8.43
C SER A 108 -11.75 -5.09 7.69
N ILE A 109 -13.07 -5.03 7.46
CA ILE A 109 -13.77 -3.82 7.02
C ILE A 109 -14.89 -3.56 8.01
N ASP A 110 -14.86 -2.40 8.65
CA ASP A 110 -15.85 -2.05 9.67
C ASP A 110 -17.17 -1.52 9.08
N ASP A 111 -18.15 -1.32 9.96
CA ASP A 111 -19.48 -0.80 9.63
C ASP A 111 -19.46 0.68 9.17
N ASP A 112 -18.33 1.37 9.33
CA ASP A 112 -18.05 2.72 8.82
C ASP A 112 -17.39 2.71 7.42
N GLY A 113 -17.10 1.52 6.88
CA GLY A 113 -16.41 1.34 5.61
C GLY A 113 -14.91 1.64 5.67
N ARG A 114 -14.31 1.63 6.87
CA ARG A 114 -12.86 1.66 7.05
C ARG A 114 -12.32 0.28 6.82
N VAL A 115 -11.29 0.22 5.98
CA VAL A 115 -10.49 -0.96 5.75
C VAL A 115 -9.34 -0.93 6.74
N ASN A 116 -9.18 -2.00 7.52
CA ASN A 116 -7.99 -2.26 8.31
C ASN A 116 -7.00 -3.03 7.44
N PHE A 117 -5.97 -2.35 6.92
CA PHE A 117 -4.87 -3.05 6.28
C PHE A 117 -3.88 -3.53 7.32
N TYR A 118 -3.55 -4.80 7.23
CA TYR A 118 -2.40 -5.38 7.87
C TYR A 118 -1.20 -5.25 6.92
N MET A 119 -0.10 -4.65 7.40
CA MET A 119 1.12 -4.48 6.62
C MET A 119 2.30 -5.06 7.40
N CYS A 120 3.03 -5.97 6.75
CA CYS A 120 4.30 -6.51 7.23
C CYS A 120 5.38 -6.10 6.24
N LEU A 121 6.11 -5.04 6.54
CA LEU A 121 7.09 -4.44 5.62
C LEU A 121 8.45 -4.34 6.27
N SER A 122 9.51 -4.51 5.48
CA SER A 122 10.89 -4.30 5.90
C SER A 122 11.10 -2.89 6.46
N ARG A 123 11.96 -2.74 7.46
CA ARG A 123 12.37 -1.41 8.00
C ARG A 123 13.00 -0.47 6.98
N LYS A 124 13.34 -0.96 5.77
CA LYS A 124 13.77 -0.13 4.63
C LYS A 124 12.61 0.59 3.93
N ILE A 125 11.37 0.28 4.32
CA ILE A 125 10.15 0.84 3.76
C ILE A 125 9.48 1.72 4.79
N ASP A 126 9.34 3.00 4.44
CA ASP A 126 8.60 3.96 5.22
C ASP A 126 7.15 4.00 4.75
N VAL A 127 6.22 3.96 5.70
CA VAL A 127 4.78 4.11 5.46
C VAL A 127 4.25 5.34 6.17
N HIS A 128 3.67 6.27 5.41
CA HIS A 128 3.14 7.51 5.95
C HIS A 128 1.77 7.85 5.33
N SER A 129 0.95 8.60 6.07
CA SER A 129 -0.14 9.34 5.44
C SER A 129 0.46 10.47 4.61
N ARG A 130 -0.20 10.82 3.50
CA ARG A 130 0.25 11.92 2.63
C ARG A 130 0.43 13.24 3.40
N GLU A 131 -0.45 13.50 4.36
CA GLU A 131 -0.41 14.69 5.22
C GLU A 131 0.78 14.67 6.19
N HIS A 132 1.05 13.52 6.82
CA HIS A 132 2.19 13.39 7.73
C HIS A 132 3.53 13.52 6.97
N GLN A 133 3.59 13.05 5.73
CA GLN A 133 4.77 13.21 4.88
C GLN A 133 5.02 14.68 4.49
N GLN A 134 3.98 15.47 4.23
CA GLN A 134 4.13 16.90 3.98
C GLN A 134 4.70 17.63 5.20
N VAL A 135 4.28 17.22 6.41
CA VAL A 135 4.84 17.75 7.66
C VAL A 135 6.32 17.33 7.82
N ILE A 136 6.68 16.07 7.58
CA ILE A 136 8.08 15.62 7.63
C ILE A 136 8.95 16.38 6.63
N LEU A 137 8.49 16.54 5.39
CA LEU A 137 9.22 17.25 4.34
C LEU A 137 9.38 18.75 4.66
N ALA A 138 8.37 19.38 5.26
CA ALA A 138 8.43 20.76 5.72
C ALA A 138 9.31 20.96 6.98
N SER A 139 9.52 19.90 7.76
CA SER A 139 10.32 19.94 9.00
C SER A 139 11.80 19.60 8.79
N ARG A 140 12.22 19.24 7.57
CA ARG A 140 13.64 19.02 7.28
C ARG A 140 14.37 20.37 7.24
N PRO A 141 15.48 20.53 7.97
CA PRO A 141 16.27 21.74 7.87
C PRO A 141 16.73 21.91 6.42
N VAL A 142 16.39 23.04 5.82
CA VAL A 142 16.98 23.49 4.56
C VAL A 142 18.44 23.79 4.91
N ASN A 143 19.35 22.85 4.64
CA ASN A 143 20.76 23.18 4.68
C ASN A 143 21.00 24.23 3.57
N PRO A 144 21.45 25.45 3.92
CA PRO A 144 21.73 26.50 2.95
C PRO A 144 22.91 26.14 2.02
#